data_AF-A0A0Q4Y6N2-F1
#
_entry.id   AF-A0A0Q4Y6N2-F1
#
_cell.length_a   1.000
_cell.length_b   1.000
_cell.length_c   1.000
_cell.angle_alpha   90.00
_cell.angle_beta   90.00
_cell.angle_gamma   90.00
#
_symmetry.space_group_name_H-M   'P 1'
#
loop_
_entity.id
_entity.type
_entity.pdbx_description
1 polymer ?
#
loop_
_entity_poly.entity_id
_entity_poly.type
_entity_poly.pdbx_seq_one_letter_code
_entity_poly.pdbx_strand_id
1 'polypeptide(L)'
;MLCLGSAIRLTHAERARLLQLTDIAPDGIRSRADLWHYVARCKAHYWGRSEDTRFLHWLIDCEAARCLAVDDSLLPEGEPRGG
;
A
#
# COMPACT_ATOMS: atom_id res chain seq x y z
N MET A 1 5.92 9.50 -1.83
CA MET A 1 4.55 9.82 -2.25
C MET A 1 4.42 11.33 -2.18
N LEU A 2 3.70 11.97 -3.11
CA LEU A 2 3.41 13.40 -2.99
C LEU A 2 2.01 13.56 -2.41
N CYS A 3 1.87 14.23 -1.28
CA CYS A 3 0.58 14.55 -0.71
C CYS A 3 0.22 16.00 -0.98
N LEU A 4 -0.97 16.18 -1.55
CA LEU A 4 -1.63 17.46 -1.68
C LEU A 4 -2.85 17.44 -0.76
N GLY A 5 -2.60 17.66 0.54
CA GLY A 5 -3.64 17.61 1.57
C GLY A 5 -4.23 16.21 1.71
N SER A 6 -5.52 16.05 1.39
CA SER A 6 -6.22 14.75 1.41
C SER A 6 -5.97 13.89 0.16
N ALA A 7 -5.46 14.49 -0.91
CA ALA A 7 -5.11 13.79 -2.13
C ALA A 7 -3.67 13.29 -2.05
N ILE A 8 -3.45 12.04 -2.47
CA ILE A 8 -2.12 11.47 -2.63
C ILE A 8 -1.83 11.28 -4.11
N ARG A 9 -0.57 11.42 -4.49
CA ARG A 9 -0.09 11.10 -5.83
C ARG A 9 1.14 10.23 -5.70
N LEU A 10 0.98 8.96 -6.09
CA LEU A 10 2.09 8.03 -6.18
C LEU A 10 3.09 8.52 -7.23
N THR A 11 4.35 8.59 -6.81
CA THR A 11 5.49 8.87 -7.68
C THR A 11 5.73 7.69 -8.63
N HIS A 12 6.47 7.93 -9.71
CA HIS A 12 6.81 6.88 -10.68
C HIS A 12 7.52 5.68 -10.02
N ALA A 13 8.41 5.95 -9.06
CA ALA A 13 9.13 4.90 -8.33
C ALA A 13 8.20 4.01 -7.49
N GLU A 14 7.19 4.60 -6.83
CA GLU A 14 6.22 3.85 -6.02
C GLU A 14 5.30 3.01 -6.90
N ARG A 15 4.86 3.56 -8.03
CA ARG A 15 4.07 2.80 -9.01
C ARG A 15 4.85 1.62 -9.56
N ALA A 16 6.12 1.82 -9.90
CA ALA A 16 6.98 0.75 -10.38
C ALA A 16 7.18 -0.35 -9.33
N ARG A 17 7.38 0.00 -8.05
CA ARG A 17 7.50 -0.98 -6.95
C ARG A 17 6.22 -1.78 -6.73
N LEU A 18 5.07 -1.10 -6.67
CA LEU A 18 3.78 -1.78 -6.53
C LEU A 18 3.48 -2.70 -7.71
N LEU A 19 3.76 -2.25 -8.93
CA LEU A 19 3.63 -3.08 -10.13
C LEU A 19 4.56 -4.30 -10.07
N GLN A 20 5.83 -4.12 -9.69
CA GLN A 20 6.75 -5.26 -9.54
C GLN A 20 6.31 -6.24 -8.47
N LEU A 21 5.69 -5.76 -7.39
CA LEU A 21 5.25 -6.59 -6.28
C LEU A 21 3.96 -7.36 -6.58
N THR A 22 3.00 -6.70 -7.23
CA THR A 22 1.63 -7.22 -7.38
C THR A 22 1.25 -7.58 -8.80
N ASP A 23 2.15 -7.35 -9.76
CA ASP A 23 1.92 -7.51 -11.21
C ASP A 23 0.66 -6.79 -11.74
N ILE A 24 0.12 -5.86 -10.94
CA ILE A 24 -1.08 -5.08 -11.25
C ILE A 24 -0.65 -3.62 -11.32
N ALA A 25 -1.14 -2.89 -12.32
CA ALA A 25 -0.83 -1.49 -12.47
C ALA A 25 -1.60 -0.64 -11.42
N PRO A 26 -0.90 0.16 -10.58
CA PRO A 26 -1.51 1.07 -9.61
C PRO A 26 -1.98 2.36 -10.29
N ASP A 27 -2.89 2.23 -11.25
CA ASP A 27 -3.48 3.35 -11.98
C ASP A 27 -4.65 3.98 -11.22
N GLY A 28 -4.79 5.30 -11.34
CA GLY A 28 -5.92 6.03 -10.77
C GLY A 28 -5.86 6.31 -9.28
N ILE A 29 -4.78 5.93 -8.57
CA ILE A 29 -4.64 6.20 -7.13
C ILE A 29 -4.42 7.70 -6.91
N ARG A 30 -5.45 8.36 -6.34
CA ARG A 30 -5.48 9.80 -6.05
C ARG A 30 -5.75 10.10 -4.58
N SER A 31 -6.14 9.10 -3.80
CA SER A 31 -6.42 9.22 -2.36
C SER A 31 -5.91 8.01 -1.59
N ARG A 32 -5.75 8.16 -0.27
CA ARG A 32 -5.40 7.04 0.62
C ARG A 32 -6.43 5.91 0.52
N ALA A 33 -7.70 6.24 0.33
CA ALA A 33 -8.77 5.26 0.11
C ALA A 33 -8.57 4.47 -1.20
N ASP A 34 -8.18 5.13 -2.30
CA ASP A 34 -7.90 4.45 -3.57
C ASP A 34 -6.74 3.45 -3.43
N LEU A 35 -5.72 3.80 -2.64
CA LEU A 35 -4.59 2.90 -2.37
C LEU A 35 -5.05 1.64 -1.62
N TRP A 36 -5.90 1.79 -0.61
CA TRP A 36 -6.47 0.63 0.09
C TRP A 36 -7.42 -0.19 -0.78
N HIS A 37 -8.20 0.44 -1.65
CA HIS A 37 -9.01 -0.27 -2.65
C HIS A 37 -8.14 -1.07 -3.63
N TYR A 38 -7.01 -0.50 -4.06
CA TYR A 38 -6.03 -1.20 -4.87
C TYR A 38 -5.48 -2.44 -4.15
N VAL A 39 -5.05 -2.29 -2.88
CA VAL A 39 -4.57 -3.40 -2.05
C VAL A 39 -5.63 -4.50 -1.94
N ALA A 40 -6.89 -4.15 -1.67
CA ALA A 40 -7.98 -5.11 -1.61
C ALA A 40 -8.18 -5.85 -2.94
N ARG A 41 -8.05 -5.14 -4.07
CA ARG A 41 -8.13 -5.75 -5.41
C ARG A 41 -6.97 -6.72 -5.66
N CYS A 42 -5.75 -6.36 -5.27
CA CYS A 42 -4.58 -7.24 -5.38
C CYS A 42 -4.77 -8.49 -4.52
N LYS A 43 -5.19 -8.34 -3.27
CA LYS A 43 -5.47 -9.48 -2.37
C LYS A 43 -6.57 -10.40 -2.92
N ALA A 44 -7.63 -9.84 -3.49
CA ALA A 44 -8.68 -10.62 -4.13
C ALA A 44 -8.20 -11.37 -5.38
N HIS A 45 -7.26 -10.77 -6.14
CA HIS A 45 -6.63 -11.41 -7.29
C HIS A 45 -5.77 -12.62 -6.87
N TYR A 46 -4.99 -12.46 -5.79
CA TYR A 46 -4.25 -13.56 -5.16
C TYR A 46 -5.17 -14.36 -4.23
N TRP A 47 -6.11 -15.09 -4.83
CA TRP A 47 -6.96 -16.06 -4.15
C TRP A 47 -6.11 -17.29 -3.75
N GLY A 48 -6.00 -17.55 -2.46
CA GLY A 48 -5.23 -18.67 -1.91
C GLY A 48 -5.22 -18.66 -0.39
N ARG A 49 -5.36 -19.82 0.26
CA ARG A 49 -5.24 -19.96 1.73
C ARG A 49 -3.87 -20.45 2.18
N SER A 50 -2.91 -20.55 1.26
CA SER A 50 -1.54 -20.96 1.56
C SER A 50 -0.80 -19.88 2.35
N GLU A 51 0.23 -20.29 3.11
CA GLU A 51 1.09 -19.35 3.85
C GLU A 51 1.78 -18.36 2.91
N ASP A 52 2.17 -18.78 1.70
CA ASP A 52 2.68 -17.89 0.66
C ASP A 52 1.70 -16.77 0.30
N THR A 53 0.40 -17.06 0.22
CA THR A 53 -0.61 -16.05 -0.10
C THR A 53 -0.78 -15.06 1.05
N ARG A 54 -0.74 -15.54 2.31
CA ARG A 54 -0.76 -14.66 3.50
C ARG A 54 0.48 -13.78 3.56
N PHE A 55 1.65 -14.34 3.26
CA PHE A 55 2.90 -13.59 3.22
C PHE A 55 2.86 -12.52 2.12
N LEU A 56 2.37 -12.86 0.93
CA LEU A 56 2.18 -11.90 -0.16
C LEU A 56 1.20 -10.79 0.25
N HIS A 57 0.05 -11.14 0.83
CA HIS A 57 -0.95 -10.16 1.31
C HIS A 57 -0.35 -9.20 2.33
N TRP A 58 0.46 -9.70 3.26
CA TRP A 58 1.20 -8.89 4.22
C TRP A 58 2.23 -7.98 3.55
N LEU A 59 2.97 -8.49 2.55
CA LEU A 59 3.97 -7.70 1.82
C LEU A 59 3.34 -6.52 1.08
N ILE A 60 2.15 -6.74 0.51
CA ILE A 60 1.35 -5.70 -0.17
C ILE A 60 0.92 -4.62 0.83
N ASP A 61 0.43 -5.03 2.02
CA ASP A 61 0.06 -4.08 3.08
C ASP A 61 1.27 -3.24 3.51
N CYS A 62 2.44 -3.87 3.70
CA CYS A 62 3.66 -3.17 4.07
C CYS A 62 4.11 -2.15 3.03
N GLU A 63 4.05 -2.47 1.73
CA GLU A 63 4.44 -1.52 0.69
C GLU A 63 3.44 -0.35 0.58
N ALA A 64 2.14 -0.63 0.76
CA ALA A 64 1.11 0.41 0.81
C ALA A 64 1.29 1.33 2.04
N ALA A 65 1.54 0.76 3.22
CA ALA A 65 1.84 1.50 4.43
C ALA A 65 3.12 2.33 4.29
N ARG A 66 4.16 1.79 3.64
CA ARG A 66 5.39 2.53 3.34
C ARG A 66 5.13 3.72 2.43
N CYS A 67 4.29 3.59 1.41
CA CYS A 67 3.89 4.72 0.57
C CYS A 67 3.23 5.82 1.41
N LEU A 68 2.38 5.44 2.37
CA LEU A 68 1.71 6.35 3.31
C LEU A 68 2.67 6.97 4.34
N ALA A 69 3.64 6.22 4.84
CA ALA A 69 4.60 6.64 5.87
C ALA A 69 5.61 7.69 5.37
N VAL A 70 5.86 7.78 4.06
CA VAL A 70 6.68 8.87 3.49
C VAL A 70 6.04 10.25 3.74
N ASP A 71 4.71 10.31 3.94
CA ASP A 71 3.99 11.51 4.38
C ASP A 71 4.04 11.70 5.91
N ASP A 72 4.18 10.61 6.65
CA ASP A 72 4.12 10.54 8.11
C ASP A 72 5.48 10.81 8.78
N SER A 73 6.38 11.54 8.13
CA SER A 73 7.61 12.04 8.78
C SER A 73 7.36 13.22 9.73
N LEU A 74 6.09 13.47 10.10
CA LEU A 74 5.65 14.52 11.03
C LEU A 74 4.83 14.00 12.23
N LEU A 75 4.80 12.70 12.54
CA LEU A 75 4.19 12.23 13.80
C LEU A 75 5.18 11.42 14.66
N PRO A 76 5.43 11.82 15.92
CA PRO A 76 6.26 11.08 16.86
C PRO A 76 5.51 9.88 17.47
N GLU A 77 6.25 8.79 17.65
CA GLU A 77 6.09 7.66 18.59
C GLU A 77 4.65 7.35 19.05
N GLY A 78 4.08 6.27 18.51
CA GLY A 78 2.77 5.78 18.94
C GLY A 78 2.48 4.33 18.54
N GLU A 79 3.39 3.40 18.83
CA GLU A 79 2.99 2.00 19.04
C GLU A 79 2.54 1.86 20.52
N PRO A 80 1.50 1.06 20.82
CA PRO A 80 1.82 -0.33 21.09
C PRO A 80 0.88 -1.35 20.47
N ARG A 81 1.51 -2.49 20.16
CA ARG A 81 0.92 -3.81 19.92
C ARG A 81 -0.05 -4.22 21.03
N GLY A 82 -1.08 -4.98 20.65
CA GLY A 82 -1.69 -5.99 21.49
C GLY A 82 -3.13 -5.73 21.91
N GLY A 83 -3.96 -6.73 21.65
CA GLY A 83 -5.34 -6.90 22.11
C GLY A 83 -5.87 -8.23 21.59
#